data_AF-A0A914FH60-F1
#
_entry.id   AF-A0A914FH60-F1
#
_cell.length_a   1.000
_cell.length_b   1.000
_cell.length_c   1.000
_cell.angle_alpha   90.00
_cell.angle_beta   90.00
_cell.angle_gamma   90.00
#
_symmetry.space_group_name_H-M   'P 1'
#
loop_
_entity.id
_entity.type
_entity.pdbx_description
1 polymer ?
#
loop_
_entity_poly.entity_id
_entity_poly.type
_entity_poly.pdbx_seq_one_letter_code
_entity_poly.pdbx_strand_id
1 'polypeptide(L)'
;MGNKFNIGGHFFGVTQYPKEEWSNHESSIKSIEAIAMWYIFDIPINDTTRMDIVKKLLIKLFDKSKTLPSHGLFRYHIYADKVANEEMSRGSRETVNLLIFGLLLMLAFMCISMWTLNKSTKLILIPAAVLTPLLAAATTFGLIGWCGYAYNSIMSVAPFLLLGIGVDDAFLLLHCWRKYRKVKGYTVEDEMGIVVSEVGPSILITSVT
;
A
#
# COMPACT_ATOMS: atom_id res chain seq x y z
N MET A 1 11.21 48.08 -11.43
CA MET A 1 11.97 46.82 -11.30
C MET A 1 10.98 45.67 -11.23
N GLY A 2 10.57 45.13 -12.38
CA GLY A 2 9.74 43.92 -12.44
C GLY A 2 10.61 42.77 -12.92
N ASN A 3 10.73 41.71 -12.11
CA ASN A 3 11.44 40.52 -12.54
C ASN A 3 10.69 39.91 -13.74
N LYS A 4 11.37 39.71 -14.87
CA LYS A 4 10.82 38.98 -16.01
C LYS A 4 10.72 37.50 -15.62
N PHE A 5 9.60 37.11 -15.05
CA PHE A 5 9.33 35.72 -14.67
C PHE A 5 9.08 34.92 -15.95
N ASN A 6 9.92 33.92 -16.24
CA ASN A 6 9.68 33.01 -17.36
C ASN A 6 8.68 31.94 -16.92
N ILE A 7 7.44 32.04 -17.40
CA ILE A 7 6.34 31.15 -17.04
C ILE A 7 6.28 29.93 -18.00
N GLY A 8 7.08 29.92 -19.08
CA GLY A 8 7.02 28.90 -20.13
C GLY A 8 7.23 27.46 -19.64
N GLY A 9 8.00 27.27 -18.57
CA GLY A 9 8.25 25.94 -17.98
C GLY A 9 7.08 25.36 -17.16
N HIS A 10 6.01 26.13 -16.96
CA HIS A 10 4.83 25.73 -16.17
C HIS A 10 3.63 25.33 -17.03
N PHE A 11 3.73 25.46 -18.36
CA PHE A 11 2.65 25.15 -19.29
C PHE A 11 2.79 23.74 -19.86
N PHE A 12 1.69 22.99 -19.83
CA PHE A 12 1.59 21.64 -20.35
C PHE A 12 0.49 21.56 -21.41
N GLY A 13 0.68 20.74 -22.44
CA GLY A 13 -0.24 20.63 -23.58
C GLY A 13 -0.30 21.92 -24.41
N VAL A 14 0.86 22.51 -24.71
CA VAL A 14 0.95 23.79 -25.44
C VAL A 14 0.81 23.55 -26.94
N THR A 15 -0.21 24.13 -27.57
CA THR A 15 -0.28 24.22 -29.04
C THR A 15 0.37 25.53 -29.49
N GLN A 16 1.15 25.49 -30.56
CA GLN A 16 1.86 26.65 -31.09
C GLN A 16 1.33 27.04 -32.46
N TYR A 17 1.44 28.32 -32.81
CA TYR A 17 1.16 28.77 -34.18
C TYR A 17 2.21 28.20 -35.16
N PRO A 18 1.86 28.01 -36.45
CA PRO A 18 2.84 27.70 -37.48
C PRO A 18 3.91 28.78 -37.55
N LYS A 19 5.18 28.39 -37.81
CA LYS A 19 6.35 29.31 -37.78
C LYS A 19 6.21 30.53 -38.70
N GLU A 20 5.41 30.42 -39.75
CA GLU A 20 5.18 31.48 -40.75
C GLU A 20 4.29 32.62 -40.21
N GLU A 21 3.49 32.36 -39.18
CA GLU A 21 2.56 33.33 -38.57
C GLU A 21 3.09 33.92 -37.25
N TRP A 22 4.29 33.50 -36.81
CA TRP A 22 4.86 33.95 -35.52
C TRP A 22 5.05 35.46 -35.44
N SER A 23 5.36 36.13 -36.56
CA SER A 23 5.57 37.58 -36.60
C SER A 23 4.29 38.40 -36.45
N ASN A 24 3.12 37.77 -36.66
CA ASN A 24 1.82 38.44 -36.58
C ASN A 24 1.20 38.35 -35.17
N HIS A 25 1.84 37.61 -34.27
CA HIS A 25 1.35 37.38 -32.91
C HIS A 25 2.42 37.76 -31.88
N GLU A 26 2.00 38.32 -30.75
CA GLU A 26 2.91 38.72 -29.67
C GLU A 26 3.58 37.51 -28.97
N SER A 27 3.06 36.30 -29.17
CA SER A 27 3.63 35.06 -28.61
C SER A 27 3.44 33.87 -29.55
N SER A 28 4.32 32.87 -29.42
CA SER A 28 4.27 31.63 -30.21
C SER A 28 3.18 30.65 -29.76
N ILE A 29 2.45 30.94 -28.68
CA ILE A 29 1.52 30.02 -28.01
C ILE A 29 0.08 30.29 -28.48
N LYS A 30 -0.60 29.24 -28.96
CA LYS A 30 -1.97 29.26 -29.44
C LYS A 30 -2.99 28.79 -28.39
N SER A 31 -2.69 27.71 -27.66
CA SER A 31 -3.52 27.24 -26.55
C SER A 31 -2.71 26.46 -25.51
N ILE A 32 -3.24 26.38 -24.29
CA ILE A 32 -2.61 25.66 -23.17
C ILE A 32 -3.69 24.78 -22.53
N GLU A 33 -3.38 23.51 -22.30
CA GLU A 33 -4.31 22.56 -21.66
C GLU A 33 -4.22 22.56 -20.13
N ALA A 34 -3.01 22.71 -19.59
CA ALA A 34 -2.79 22.71 -18.14
C ALA A 34 -1.64 23.63 -17.72
N ILE A 35 -1.76 24.16 -16.49
CA ILE A 35 -0.75 25.01 -15.87
C ILE A 35 -0.39 24.38 -14.51
N ALA A 36 0.88 24.03 -14.29
CA ALA A 36 1.35 23.50 -13.02
C ALA A 36 2.24 24.51 -12.30
N MET A 37 1.88 24.89 -11.08
CA MET A 37 2.68 25.76 -10.23
C MET A 37 3.31 24.94 -9.11
N TRP A 38 4.64 25.00 -9.00
CA TRP A 38 5.41 24.28 -7.99
C TRP A 38 5.77 25.23 -6.85
N TYR A 39 5.38 24.87 -5.63
CA TYR A 39 5.75 25.59 -4.42
C TYR A 39 6.58 24.67 -3.54
N ILE A 40 7.86 25.02 -3.35
CA ILE A 40 8.79 24.25 -2.53
C ILE A 40 8.97 25.01 -1.21
N PHE A 41 8.71 24.31 -0.10
CA PHE A 41 8.91 24.84 1.24
C PHE A 41 10.14 24.18 1.85
N ASP A 42 11.22 24.95 2.04
CA ASP A 42 12.39 24.50 2.78
C ASP A 42 12.19 24.83 4.26
N ILE A 43 12.03 23.79 5.09
CA ILE A 43 11.76 23.93 6.53
C ILE A 43 12.79 23.09 7.27
N PRO A 44 13.59 23.70 8.17
CA PRO A 44 14.59 22.97 8.93
C PRO A 44 13.95 21.93 9.83
N ILE A 45 14.54 20.73 9.88
CA ILE A 45 14.03 19.54 10.60
C ILE A 45 13.77 19.84 12.10
N ASN A 46 14.49 20.79 12.68
CA ASN A 46 14.37 21.17 14.09
C ASN A 46 13.08 21.96 14.43
N ASP A 47 12.42 22.57 13.44
CA ASP A 47 11.21 23.38 13.65
C ASP A 47 9.93 22.57 13.38
N THR A 48 9.55 21.77 14.37
CA THR A 48 8.33 20.94 14.32
C THR A 48 7.05 21.78 14.23
N THR A 49 7.05 22.97 14.85
CA THR A 49 5.90 23.88 14.85
C THR A 49 5.56 24.40 13.46
N ARG A 50 6.56 24.87 12.70
CA ARG A 50 6.33 25.34 11.32
C ARG A 50 5.94 24.20 10.39
N MET A 51 6.56 23.03 10.55
CA MET A 51 6.18 21.83 9.79
C MET A 51 4.71 21.48 9.97
N ASP A 52 4.20 21.51 11.20
CA ASP A 52 2.81 21.15 11.46
C ASP A 52 1.82 22.20 10.96
N ILE A 53 2.16 23.49 11.00
CA ILE A 53 1.36 24.56 10.40
C ILE A 53 1.26 24.35 8.88
N VAL A 54 2.38 24.09 8.22
CA VAL A 54 2.41 23.87 6.76
C VAL A 54 1.63 22.61 6.38
N LYS A 55 1.80 21.49 7.11
CA LYS A 55 1.01 20.27 6.89
C LYS A 55 -0.50 20.53 7.01
N LYS A 56 -0.94 21.25 8.06
CA LYS A 56 -2.36 21.60 8.26
C LYS A 56 -2.87 22.52 7.15
N LEU A 57 -2.07 23.50 6.74
CA LEU A 57 -2.41 24.41 5.65
C LEU A 57 -2.60 23.64 4.35
N LEU A 58 -1.69 22.72 4.01
CA LEU A 58 -1.77 21.90 2.80
C LEU A 58 -3.05 21.06 2.75
N ILE A 59 -3.41 20.41 3.87
CA ILE A 59 -4.67 19.64 3.96
C ILE A 59 -5.89 20.56 3.79
N LYS A 60 -5.90 21.72 4.46
CA LYS A 60 -7.01 22.68 4.37
C LYS A 60 -7.16 23.25 2.96
N LEU A 61 -6.06 23.54 2.27
CA LEU A 61 -6.06 23.98 0.88
C LEU A 61 -6.60 22.88 -0.03
N PHE A 62 -6.19 21.63 0.18
CA PHE A 62 -6.69 20.49 -0.58
C PHE A 62 -8.18 20.24 -0.37
N ASP A 63 -8.70 20.36 0.86
CA ASP A 63 -10.12 20.21 1.13
C ASP A 63 -10.94 21.37 0.53
N LYS A 64 -10.42 22.60 0.65
CA LYS A 64 -10.95 23.75 -0.08
C LYS A 64 -10.93 23.50 -1.59
N SER A 65 -9.92 22.75 -2.08
CA SER A 65 -9.80 22.39 -3.49
C SER A 65 -10.92 21.52 -4.04
N LYS A 66 -11.44 20.63 -3.20
CA LYS A 66 -12.55 19.74 -3.55
C LYS A 66 -13.91 20.44 -3.47
N THR A 67 -14.05 21.42 -2.58
CA THR A 67 -15.34 22.03 -2.22
C THR A 67 -15.68 23.28 -3.00
N LEU A 68 -14.70 24.00 -3.54
CA LEU A 68 -14.98 25.20 -4.33
C LEU A 68 -15.60 24.77 -5.68
N PRO A 69 -16.79 25.27 -6.03
CA PRO A 69 -17.39 25.00 -7.33
C PRO A 69 -16.45 25.48 -8.43
N SER A 70 -16.33 24.69 -9.50
CA SER A 70 -15.63 25.09 -10.71
C SER A 70 -16.36 26.30 -11.28
N HIS A 71 -15.96 27.52 -10.91
CA HIS A 71 -16.47 28.74 -11.52
C HIS A 71 -15.95 28.80 -12.96
N GLY A 72 -16.65 28.09 -13.85
CA GLY A 72 -16.73 28.19 -15.31
C GLY A 72 -15.46 28.03 -16.16
N LEU A 73 -14.26 28.31 -15.65
CA LEU A 73 -13.09 28.56 -16.49
C LEU A 73 -11.85 27.76 -16.10
N PHE A 74 -11.70 27.36 -14.84
CA PHE A 74 -10.53 26.60 -14.39
C PHE A 74 -10.91 25.53 -13.36
N ARG A 75 -10.45 24.30 -13.58
CA ARG A 75 -10.42 23.25 -12.56
C ARG A 75 -9.03 23.24 -11.94
N TYR A 76 -8.96 23.41 -10.63
CA TYR A 76 -7.71 23.46 -9.90
C TYR A 76 -7.57 22.20 -9.06
N HIS A 77 -6.37 21.64 -9.08
CA HIS A 77 -6.00 20.45 -8.32
C HIS A 77 -4.75 20.78 -7.51
N ILE A 78 -4.78 20.45 -6.22
CA ILE A 78 -3.63 20.64 -5.32
C ILE A 78 -3.06 19.27 -5.02
N TYR A 79 -1.76 19.12 -5.27
CA TYR A 79 -0.99 17.92 -4.93
C TYR A 79 0.10 18.30 -3.94
N ALA A 80 0.26 17.48 -2.90
CA ALA A 80 1.32 17.62 -1.92
C ALA A 80 1.63 16.27 -1.27
N ASP A 81 2.86 16.06 -0.84
CA ASP A 81 3.32 14.79 -0.25
C ASP A 81 2.48 14.40 0.97
N LYS A 82 2.17 15.37 1.84
CA LYS A 82 1.33 15.13 3.02
C LYS A 82 -0.09 14.72 2.63
N VAL A 83 -0.63 15.26 1.54
CA VAL A 83 -1.97 14.89 1.04
C VAL A 83 -1.94 13.47 0.50
N ALA A 84 -0.94 13.09 -0.29
CA ALA A 84 -0.77 11.72 -0.78
C ALA A 84 -0.65 10.71 0.37
N ASN A 85 0.15 11.05 1.40
CA ASN A 85 0.33 10.23 2.58
C ASN A 85 -0.98 10.04 3.39
N GLU A 86 -1.79 11.10 3.48
CA GLU A 86 -3.10 11.08 4.15
C GLU A 86 -4.12 10.25 3.38
N GLU A 87 -4.20 10.44 2.07
CA GLU A 87 -5.10 9.69 1.19
C GLU A 87 -4.77 8.19 1.19
N MET A 88 -3.48 7.83 1.22
CA MET A 88 -3.06 6.44 1.37
C MET A 88 -3.40 5.86 2.74
N SER A 89 -3.26 6.63 3.83
CA SER A 89 -3.67 6.19 5.16
C SER A 89 -5.19 5.99 5.24
N ARG A 90 -5.96 6.85 4.58
CA ARG A 90 -7.41 6.70 4.43
C ARG A 90 -7.75 5.41 3.67
N GLY A 91 -7.10 5.14 2.54
CA GLY A 91 -7.29 3.90 1.79
C GLY A 91 -6.93 2.65 2.59
N SER A 92 -5.87 2.73 3.40
CA SER A 92 -5.46 1.66 4.32
C SER A 92 -6.54 1.35 5.36
N ARG A 93 -7.19 2.37 5.95
CA ARG A 93 -8.31 2.18 6.89
C ARG A 93 -9.51 1.49 6.26
N GLU A 94 -9.88 1.87 5.04
CA GLU A 94 -10.97 1.20 4.32
C GLU A 94 -10.64 -0.27 4.02
N THR A 95 -9.38 -0.56 3.73
CA THR A 95 -8.89 -1.92 3.46
C THR A 95 -8.93 -2.82 4.70
N VAL A 96 -8.76 -2.28 5.91
CA VAL A 96 -8.86 -3.05 7.17
C VAL A 96 -10.21 -3.76 7.29
N ASN A 97 -11.31 -3.11 6.93
CA ASN A 97 -12.64 -3.71 7.01
C ASN A 97 -12.78 -4.91 6.04
N LEU A 98 -12.25 -4.76 4.83
CA LEU A 98 -12.21 -5.84 3.83
C LEU A 98 -11.32 -6.99 4.29
N LEU A 99 -10.20 -6.71 4.95
CA LEU A 99 -9.32 -7.72 5.51
C LEU A 99 -10.02 -8.55 6.58
N ILE A 100 -10.74 -7.92 7.51
CA ILE A 100 -11.48 -8.65 8.55
C ILE A 100 -12.47 -9.62 7.90
N PHE A 101 -13.20 -9.17 6.89
CA PHE A 101 -14.10 -10.02 6.14
C PHE A 101 -13.37 -11.16 5.42
N GLY A 102 -12.24 -10.88 4.76
CA GLY A 102 -11.41 -11.88 4.11
C GLY A 102 -10.84 -12.93 5.09
N LEU A 103 -10.36 -12.49 6.25
CA LEU A 103 -9.84 -13.37 7.30
C LEU A 103 -10.93 -14.26 7.88
N LEU A 104 -12.13 -13.74 8.11
CA LEU A 104 -13.29 -14.54 8.51
C LEU A 104 -13.65 -15.59 7.45
N LEU A 105 -13.63 -15.21 6.17
CA LEU A 105 -13.92 -16.12 5.07
C LEU A 105 -12.85 -17.22 4.95
N MET A 106 -11.57 -16.87 5.07
CA MET A 106 -10.46 -17.84 5.09
C MET A 106 -10.56 -18.78 6.29
N LEU A 107 -10.85 -18.26 7.48
CA LEU A 107 -11.07 -19.08 8.69
C LEU A 107 -12.26 -20.02 8.52
N ALA A 108 -13.36 -19.55 7.92
CA ALA A 108 -14.53 -20.39 7.64
C ALA A 108 -14.17 -21.50 6.64
N PHE A 109 -13.50 -21.15 5.54
CA PHE A 109 -13.04 -22.10 4.54
C PHE A 109 -12.07 -23.13 5.15
N MET A 110 -11.17 -22.70 6.01
CA MET A 110 -10.23 -23.57 6.70
C MET A 110 -10.94 -24.50 7.70
N CYS A 111 -11.94 -24.01 8.43
CA CYS A 111 -12.80 -24.84 9.28
C CYS A 111 -13.54 -25.92 8.47
N ILE A 112 -14.11 -25.56 7.33
CA ILE A 112 -14.80 -26.48 6.42
C ILE A 112 -13.82 -27.51 5.87
N SER A 113 -12.67 -27.06 5.35
CA SER A 113 -11.63 -27.94 4.84
C SER A 113 -11.20 -28.93 5.92
N MET A 114 -10.95 -28.46 7.14
CA MET A 114 -10.55 -29.25 8.30
C MET A 114 -11.67 -30.12 8.91
N TRP A 115 -12.91 -30.07 8.41
CA TRP A 115 -14.08 -30.73 9.03
C TRP A 115 -13.87 -32.24 9.25
N THR A 116 -13.07 -32.91 8.42
CA THR A 116 -12.83 -34.36 8.52
C THR A 116 -11.72 -34.79 9.49
N LEU A 117 -10.99 -33.86 10.13
CA LEU A 117 -9.93 -34.19 11.09
C LEU A 117 -10.45 -34.40 12.53
N ASN A 118 -9.59 -34.88 13.43
CA ASN A 118 -9.91 -34.98 14.87
C ASN A 118 -10.04 -33.59 15.50
N LYS A 119 -11.02 -33.43 16.41
CA LYS A 119 -11.35 -32.13 17.06
C LYS A 119 -10.14 -31.51 17.77
N SER A 120 -9.32 -32.30 18.45
CA SER A 120 -8.17 -31.82 19.23
C SER A 120 -7.08 -31.19 18.35
N THR A 121 -6.82 -31.74 17.17
CA THR A 121 -5.77 -31.22 16.27
C THR A 121 -6.22 -29.93 15.59
N LYS A 122 -7.49 -29.81 15.21
CA LYS A 122 -8.04 -28.59 14.59
C LYS A 122 -7.92 -27.38 15.50
N LEU A 123 -8.17 -27.58 16.79
CA LEU A 123 -8.26 -26.51 17.78
C LEU A 123 -6.90 -25.80 17.99
N ILE A 124 -5.79 -26.50 17.75
CA ILE A 124 -4.44 -25.95 17.84
C ILE A 124 -3.99 -25.38 16.50
N LEU A 125 -4.26 -26.12 15.42
CA LEU A 125 -3.67 -25.88 14.11
C LEU A 125 -4.26 -24.65 13.40
N ILE A 126 -5.56 -24.39 13.60
CA ILE A 126 -6.24 -23.23 13.02
C ILE A 126 -5.74 -21.90 13.61
N PRO A 127 -5.76 -21.70 14.94
CA PRO A 127 -5.22 -20.47 15.51
C PRO A 127 -3.71 -20.37 15.31
N ALA A 128 -2.96 -21.48 15.33
CA ALA A 128 -1.54 -21.46 15.01
C ALA A 128 -1.29 -20.83 13.64
N ALA A 129 -1.95 -21.34 12.58
CA ALA A 129 -1.77 -20.86 11.20
C ALA A 129 -2.04 -19.35 11.01
N VAL A 130 -2.96 -18.76 11.78
CA VAL A 130 -3.25 -17.32 11.70
C VAL A 130 -2.35 -16.49 12.62
N LEU A 131 -2.00 -17.03 13.79
CA LEU A 131 -1.16 -16.33 14.75
C LEU A 131 0.29 -16.22 14.27
N THR A 132 0.85 -17.23 13.58
CA THR A 132 2.26 -17.16 13.12
C THR A 132 2.53 -15.94 12.23
N PRO A 133 1.78 -15.69 11.14
CA PRO A 133 2.02 -14.54 10.29
C PRO A 133 1.78 -13.21 11.00
N LEU A 134 0.83 -13.15 11.94
CA LEU A 134 0.53 -11.96 12.74
C LEU A 134 1.71 -11.63 13.68
N LEU A 135 2.22 -12.63 14.40
CA LEU A 135 3.39 -12.49 15.27
C LEU A 135 4.64 -12.13 14.46
N ALA A 136 4.83 -12.72 13.27
CA ALA A 136 5.94 -12.38 12.39
C ALA A 136 5.87 -10.91 11.91
N ALA A 137 4.68 -10.44 11.51
CA ALA A 137 4.47 -9.05 11.14
C ALA A 137 4.73 -8.10 12.32
N ALA A 138 4.16 -8.39 13.49
CA ALA A 138 4.37 -7.59 14.71
C ALA A 138 5.86 -7.50 15.09
N THR A 139 6.57 -8.63 15.03
CA THR A 139 8.02 -8.68 15.31
C THR A 139 8.81 -7.87 14.29
N THR A 140 8.44 -7.94 13.01
CA THR A 140 9.08 -7.17 11.93
C THR A 140 8.93 -5.66 12.15
N PHE A 141 7.71 -5.18 12.41
CA PHE A 141 7.50 -3.76 12.71
C PHE A 141 8.19 -3.32 14.00
N GLY A 142 8.23 -4.18 15.02
CA GLY A 142 8.96 -3.93 16.27
C GLY A 142 10.46 -3.79 16.05
N LEU A 143 11.06 -4.68 15.25
CA LEU A 143 12.48 -4.65 14.90
C LEU A 143 12.85 -3.42 14.05
N ILE A 144 12.01 -3.06 13.07
CA ILE A 144 12.22 -1.87 12.25
C ILE A 144 12.15 -0.60 13.12
N GLY A 145 11.19 -0.54 14.05
CA GLY A 145 11.08 0.54 15.01
C GLY A 145 12.28 0.63 15.95
N TRP A 146 12.81 -0.51 16.42
CA TRP A 146 14.04 -0.54 17.21
C TRP A 146 15.23 0.02 16.43
N CYS A 147 15.35 -0.33 15.15
CA CYS A 147 16.44 0.15 14.29
C CYS A 147 16.38 1.65 13.97
N GLY A 148 15.35 2.38 14.45
CA GLY A 148 15.24 3.83 14.29
C GLY A 148 14.72 4.28 12.92
N TYR A 149 14.14 3.38 12.13
CA TYR A 149 13.54 3.75 10.85
C TYR A 149 12.19 4.46 11.05
N ALA A 150 11.99 5.56 10.33
CA ALA A 150 10.74 6.31 10.36
C ALA A 150 9.59 5.52 9.70
N TYR A 151 8.44 5.48 10.35
CA TYR A 151 7.24 4.84 9.83
C TYR A 151 6.69 5.61 8.63
N ASN A 152 6.63 4.96 7.47
CA ASN A 152 6.05 5.54 6.25
C ASN A 152 4.60 5.07 6.05
N SER A 153 3.74 5.89 5.45
CA SER A 153 2.32 5.53 5.28
C SER A 153 2.12 4.30 4.39
N ILE A 154 3.06 4.01 3.47
CA ILE A 154 3.02 2.79 2.63
C ILE A 154 3.11 1.53 3.51
N MET A 155 3.87 1.59 4.60
CA MET A 155 4.07 0.47 5.53
C MET A 155 2.78 0.10 6.27
N SER A 156 1.75 0.95 6.24
CA SER A 156 0.43 0.61 6.78
C SER A 156 -0.26 -0.54 6.03
N VAL A 157 0.12 -0.79 4.77
CA VAL A 157 -0.46 -1.85 3.93
C VAL A 157 0.30 -3.17 4.07
N ALA A 158 1.58 -3.13 4.44
CA ALA A 158 2.44 -4.30 4.59
C ALA A 158 1.93 -5.40 5.55
N PRO A 159 1.35 -5.12 6.74
CA PRO A 159 0.83 -6.19 7.59
C PRO A 159 -0.33 -6.95 6.94
N PHE A 160 -1.12 -6.29 6.09
CA PHE A 160 -2.23 -6.93 5.37
C PHE A 160 -1.74 -7.90 4.32
N LEU A 161 -0.70 -7.50 3.58
CA LEU A 161 -0.08 -8.35 2.56
C LEU A 161 0.61 -9.57 3.19
N LEU A 162 1.34 -9.36 4.28
CA LEU A 162 2.00 -10.44 5.04
C LEU A 162 1.01 -11.47 5.58
N LEU A 163 -0.12 -11.03 6.12
CA LEU A 163 -1.17 -11.93 6.59
C LEU A 163 -1.76 -12.77 5.45
N GLY A 164 -2.01 -12.16 4.28
CA GLY A 164 -2.55 -12.86 3.12
C GLY A 164 -1.62 -13.97 2.62
N ILE A 165 -0.33 -13.66 2.42
CA ILE A 165 0.67 -14.63 1.95
C ILE A 165 0.92 -15.71 3.01
N GLY A 166 1.09 -15.32 4.29
CA GLY A 166 1.39 -16.28 5.35
C GLY A 166 0.26 -17.27 5.62
N VAL A 167 -1.01 -16.86 5.46
CA VAL A 167 -2.16 -17.78 5.60
C VAL A 167 -2.27 -18.73 4.40
N ASP A 168 -1.93 -18.28 3.19
CA ASP A 168 -1.91 -19.13 1.99
C ASP A 168 -0.87 -20.26 2.11
N ASP A 169 0.36 -19.93 2.51
CA ASP A 169 1.43 -20.90 2.74
C ASP A 169 1.06 -21.91 3.85
N ALA A 170 0.44 -21.42 4.93
CA ALA A 170 -0.05 -22.28 6.01
C ALA A 170 -1.15 -23.23 5.51
N PHE A 171 -2.09 -22.75 4.68
CA PHE A 171 -3.14 -23.58 4.11
C PHE A 171 -2.57 -24.66 3.18
N LEU A 172 -1.58 -24.33 2.35
CA LEU A 172 -0.90 -25.27 1.46
C LEU A 172 -0.19 -26.39 2.24
N LEU A 173 0.55 -26.03 3.30
CA LEU A 173 1.19 -27.00 4.20
C LEU A 173 0.17 -27.95 4.83
N LEU A 174 -0.96 -27.42 5.29
CA LEU A 174 -2.04 -28.20 5.89
C LEU A 174 -2.73 -29.13 4.90
N HIS A 175 -2.89 -28.69 3.65
CA HIS A 175 -3.45 -29.51 2.59
C HIS A 175 -2.55 -30.72 2.31
N CYS A 176 -1.25 -30.50 2.12
CA CYS A 176 -0.29 -31.57 1.86
C CYS A 176 -0.12 -32.51 3.06
N TRP A 177 -0.07 -31.99 4.28
CA TRP A 177 -0.02 -32.84 5.48
C TRP A 177 -1.20 -33.82 5.54
N ARG A 178 -2.41 -33.37 5.21
CA ARG A 178 -3.59 -34.24 5.19
C ARG A 178 -3.57 -35.28 4.09
N LYS A 179 -2.95 -34.97 2.95
CA LYS A 179 -2.78 -35.90 1.84
C LYS A 179 -1.90 -37.08 2.28
N TYR A 180 -0.78 -36.80 2.92
CA TYR A 180 0.17 -37.85 3.34
C TYR A 180 -0.22 -38.58 4.62
N ARG A 181 -0.88 -37.91 5.58
CA ARG A 181 -1.35 -38.54 6.82
C ARG A 181 -2.43 -39.62 6.62
N LYS A 182 -3.05 -39.68 5.44
CA LYS A 182 -3.99 -40.76 5.07
C LYS A 182 -3.27 -42.03 4.61
N VAL A 183 -1.98 -41.96 4.29
CA VAL A 183 -1.18 -43.09 3.83
C VAL A 183 -0.68 -43.86 5.06
N LYS A 184 -1.17 -45.09 5.25
CA LYS A 184 -0.76 -45.94 6.38
C LYS A 184 0.70 -46.41 6.18
N GLY A 185 1.55 -46.23 7.19
CA GLY A 185 2.90 -46.81 7.24
C GLY A 185 4.04 -45.84 7.55
N TYR A 186 3.78 -44.52 7.56
CA TYR A 186 4.80 -43.51 7.89
C TYR A 186 4.74 -43.08 9.36
N THR A 187 5.90 -42.74 9.92
CA THR A 187 6.01 -42.05 11.21
C THR A 187 5.68 -40.55 11.05
N VAL A 188 5.44 -39.84 12.15
CA VAL A 188 5.16 -38.39 12.08
C VAL A 188 6.36 -37.62 11.53
N GLU A 189 7.58 -38.06 11.85
CA GLU A 189 8.80 -37.46 11.31
C GLU A 189 8.90 -37.64 9.78
N ASP A 190 8.62 -38.84 9.28
CA ASP A 190 8.66 -39.13 7.84
C ASP A 190 7.59 -38.34 7.08
N GLU A 191 6.37 -38.27 7.62
CA GLU A 191 5.28 -37.47 7.05
C GLU A 191 5.66 -35.99 6.92
N MET A 192 6.25 -35.41 7.98
CA MET A 192 6.64 -34.01 7.98
C MET A 192 7.80 -33.75 7.01
N GLY A 193 8.77 -34.66 6.93
CA GLY A 193 9.87 -34.58 5.96
C GLY A 193 9.38 -34.57 4.51
N ILE A 194 8.43 -35.46 4.16
CA ILE A 194 7.85 -35.52 2.81
C ILE A 194 7.09 -34.22 2.50
N VAL A 195 6.23 -33.75 3.41
CA VAL A 195 5.45 -32.52 3.22
C VAL A 195 6.35 -31.31 2.99
N VAL A 196 7.40 -31.16 3.81
CA VAL A 196 8.35 -30.06 3.66
C VAL A 196 9.15 -30.19 2.37
N SER A 197 9.50 -31.40 1.94
CA SER A 197 10.23 -31.62 0.68
C SER A 197 9.43 -31.27 -0.57
N GLU A 198 8.10 -31.50 -0.56
CA GLU A 198 7.23 -31.22 -1.71
C GLU A 198 6.76 -29.75 -1.75
N VAL A 199 6.41 -29.19 -0.59
CA VAL A 199 5.82 -27.84 -0.50
C VAL A 199 6.88 -26.76 -0.25
N GLY A 200 7.98 -27.10 0.44
CA GLY A 200 9.02 -26.16 0.84
C GLY A 200 9.63 -25.35 -0.31
N PRO A 201 9.97 -25.96 -1.47
CA PRO A 201 10.47 -25.21 -2.62
C PRO A 201 9.47 -24.17 -3.13
N SER A 202 8.17 -24.49 -3.12
CA SER A 202 7.11 -23.56 -3.55
C SER A 202 7.01 -22.37 -2.61
N ILE A 203 6.95 -22.61 -1.30
CA ILE A 203 6.88 -21.55 -0.27
C ILE A 203 8.13 -20.66 -0.32
N LEU A 204 9.30 -21.25 -0.56
CA LEU A 204 10.54 -20.50 -0.68
C LEU A 204 10.50 -19.55 -1.88
N ILE A 205 10.02 -20.02 -3.03
CA ILE A 205 9.90 -19.19 -4.23
C ILE A 205 8.90 -18.05 -4.00
N THR A 206 7.73 -18.32 -3.42
CA THR A 206 6.71 -17.29 -3.13
C THR A 206 7.14 -16.31 -2.04
N SER A 207 8.01 -16.72 -1.13
CA SER A 207 8.55 -15.85 -0.08
C SER A 207 9.72 -14.97 -0.56
N VAL A 208 10.52 -15.47 -1.50
CA VAL A 208 11.70 -14.75 -2.05
C VAL A 208 11.31 -13.77 -3.15
N THR A 209 10.30 -14.11 -3.95
CA THR A 209 9.84 -13.31 -5.10
C THR A 209 8.84 -12.25 -4.68
#